data_AF-A0A851SXZ1-F1
#
_entry.id   AF-A0A851SXZ1-F1
#
_cell.length_a   1.000
_cell.length_b   1.000
_cell.length_c   1.000
_cell.angle_alpha   90.00
_cell.angle_beta   90.00
_cell.angle_gamma   90.00
#
_symmetry.space_group_name_H-M   'P 1'
#
loop_
_entity.id
_entity.type
_entity.pdbx_description
1 polymer ?
#
loop_
_entity_poly.entity_id
_entity_poly.type
_entity_poly.pdbx_seq_one_letter_code
_entity_poly.pdbx_strand_id
1 'polypeptide(L)'
;KEINSLKQEHKEMSLMLSHIKSTRNVMLDDRNRVEFKFLLQTRDHYDALIRARKDMLADLDKKITEMEKKITRQNLIAVKVKQANSSKWLQKQIQTLEMRLNHVTVHFDTILTTNNKLRREVENLQIQKAILDNFSSNLHKKLDQQNRRMDTVIERSTQAYEQRAEALARTSAMKERHCKDTVQYNIELQERERILDQETKLKNFMLIKFMDRSELEEKAKKEEALKAVQRAKRRRGESFESREVAYRRLLELAENGDIDQLVKGFIEKEEKNFAYFSYATELNNEMERLQRKIKDLQSEIMLLEMDQENAENSDLHVLKELEEKLRKTTEEANQYENSCKETGKTLGQLKSAVEFLFREMNCDATKIKEQLGETGEITDLNLRQFFDIIEKKTNELLLLASVLRYAEAEAEGEQYALPFANPLLGGTGLLRTMERSRLCPPPPGFDRAAENTEAFEEPLDHGRLRELILESQEERSNASDKGKKARGDANA
;
A
#
# COMPACT_ATOMS: atom_id res chain seq x y z
N LYS A 1 -37.83 -49.20 -154.56
CA LYS A 1 -38.12 -49.77 -153.21
C LYS A 1 -38.19 -48.68 -152.14
N GLU A 2 -37.35 -47.63 -152.18
CA GLU A 2 -37.41 -46.49 -151.25
C GLU A 2 -38.67 -45.62 -151.35
N ILE A 3 -39.18 -45.35 -152.56
CA ILE A 3 -40.33 -44.44 -152.73
C ILE A 3 -41.62 -44.98 -152.08
N ASN A 4 -41.80 -46.31 -152.03
CA ASN A 4 -42.96 -46.90 -151.37
C ASN A 4 -42.83 -46.88 -149.84
N SER A 5 -41.61 -46.95 -149.30
CA SER A 5 -41.35 -46.77 -147.85
C SER A 5 -41.59 -45.33 -147.42
N LEU A 6 -41.11 -44.32 -148.17
CA LEU A 6 -41.39 -42.90 -147.89
C LEU A 6 -42.87 -42.52 -148.04
N LYS A 7 -43.60 -43.12 -149.00
CA LYS A 7 -45.06 -42.92 -149.11
C LYS A 7 -45.83 -43.60 -147.98
N GLN A 8 -45.30 -44.71 -147.46
CA GLN A 8 -45.88 -45.41 -146.32
C GLN A 8 -45.61 -44.63 -145.03
N GLU A 9 -44.38 -44.17 -144.80
CA GLU A 9 -44.03 -43.28 -143.68
C GLU A 9 -44.77 -41.93 -143.75
N HIS A 10 -44.94 -41.33 -144.94
CA HIS A 10 -45.74 -40.11 -145.08
C HIS A 10 -47.23 -40.37 -144.81
N LYS A 11 -47.78 -41.53 -145.21
CA LYS A 11 -49.16 -41.89 -144.84
C LYS A 11 -49.28 -42.16 -143.35
N GLU A 12 -48.30 -42.83 -142.73
CA GLU A 12 -48.25 -43.11 -141.30
C GLU A 12 -48.09 -41.82 -140.49
N MET A 13 -47.20 -40.90 -140.87
CA MET A 13 -47.06 -39.57 -140.26
C MET A 13 -48.31 -38.70 -140.47
N SER A 14 -48.96 -38.77 -141.65
CA SER A 14 -50.18 -38.02 -141.90
C SER A 14 -51.39 -38.59 -141.14
N LEU A 15 -51.43 -39.91 -140.93
CA LEU A 15 -52.39 -40.59 -140.04
C LEU A 15 -52.14 -40.25 -138.57
N MET A 16 -50.87 -40.21 -138.14
CA MET A 16 -50.48 -39.76 -136.80
C MET A 16 -50.87 -38.29 -136.59
N LEU A 17 -50.63 -37.43 -137.58
CA LEU A 17 -51.06 -36.02 -137.55
C LEU A 17 -52.58 -35.87 -137.57
N SER A 18 -53.33 -36.71 -138.31
CA SER A 18 -54.79 -36.67 -138.27
C SER A 18 -55.35 -37.23 -136.96
N HIS A 19 -54.68 -38.21 -136.34
CA HIS A 19 -55.03 -38.71 -135.01
C HIS A 19 -54.73 -37.67 -133.93
N ILE A 20 -53.59 -36.98 -133.99
CA ILE A 20 -53.25 -35.90 -133.05
C ILE A 20 -54.19 -34.70 -133.23
N LYS A 21 -54.48 -34.32 -134.48
CA LYS A 21 -55.45 -33.24 -134.82
C LYS A 21 -56.90 -33.71 -134.87
N SER A 22 -57.19 -34.94 -134.44
CA SER A 22 -58.55 -35.44 -134.33
C SER A 22 -59.30 -34.56 -133.34
N THR A 23 -60.52 -34.15 -133.69
CA THR A 23 -61.36 -33.27 -132.86
C THR A 23 -61.51 -33.78 -131.43
N ARG A 24 -61.52 -35.12 -131.24
CA ARG A 24 -61.55 -35.74 -129.91
C ARG A 24 -60.30 -35.44 -129.07
N ASN A 25 -59.11 -35.47 -129.66
CA ASN A 25 -57.86 -35.24 -128.93
C ASN A 25 -57.68 -33.75 -128.62
N VAL A 26 -58.03 -32.85 -129.54
CA VAL A 26 -58.03 -31.40 -129.28
C VAL A 26 -59.00 -31.02 -128.16
N MET A 27 -60.21 -31.61 -128.14
CA MET A 27 -61.16 -31.36 -127.05
C MET A 27 -60.71 -31.95 -125.70
N LEU A 28 -60.02 -33.09 -125.70
CA LEU A 28 -59.39 -33.64 -124.49
C LEU A 28 -58.27 -32.72 -123.99
N ASP A 29 -57.43 -32.20 -124.87
CA ASP A 29 -56.35 -31.29 -124.51
C ASP A 29 -56.87 -29.94 -123.98
N ASP A 30 -57.92 -29.38 -124.57
CA ASP A 30 -58.55 -28.15 -124.05
C ASP A 30 -59.24 -28.40 -122.70
N ARG A 31 -59.90 -29.56 -122.52
CA ARG A 31 -60.46 -29.95 -121.23
C ARG A 31 -59.37 -30.09 -120.16
N ASN A 32 -58.29 -30.79 -120.49
CA ASN A 32 -57.13 -30.93 -119.63
C ASN A 32 -56.53 -29.56 -119.31
N ARG A 33 -56.44 -28.64 -120.28
CA ARG A 33 -55.91 -27.28 -120.08
C ARG A 33 -56.77 -26.46 -119.12
N VAL A 34 -58.10 -26.54 -119.23
CA VAL A 34 -59.03 -25.86 -118.31
C VAL A 34 -58.93 -26.48 -116.91
N GLU A 35 -58.85 -27.81 -116.81
CA GLU A 35 -58.69 -28.53 -115.54
C GLU A 35 -57.34 -28.19 -114.87
N PHE A 36 -56.24 -28.17 -115.63
CA PHE A 36 -54.94 -27.71 -115.14
C PHE A 36 -54.97 -26.27 -114.65
N LYS A 37 -55.67 -25.38 -115.36
CA LYS A 37 -55.82 -23.98 -114.94
C LYS A 37 -56.60 -23.87 -113.63
N PHE A 38 -57.67 -24.65 -113.47
CA PHE A 38 -58.45 -24.69 -112.23
C PHE A 38 -57.61 -25.24 -111.06
N LEU A 39 -56.94 -26.38 -111.25
CA LEU A 39 -56.06 -26.97 -110.24
C LEU A 39 -54.91 -26.03 -109.86
N LEU A 40 -54.34 -25.30 -110.82
CA LEU A 40 -53.31 -24.29 -110.55
C LEU A 40 -53.85 -23.14 -109.69
N GLN A 41 -55.04 -22.63 -110.00
CA GLN A 41 -55.71 -21.61 -109.18
C GLN A 41 -56.03 -22.11 -107.77
N THR A 42 -56.49 -23.35 -107.64
CA THR A 42 -56.74 -23.98 -106.33
C THR A 42 -55.44 -24.14 -105.53
N ARG A 43 -54.35 -24.57 -106.17
CA ARG A 43 -53.03 -24.66 -105.55
C ARG A 43 -52.56 -23.29 -105.08
N ASP A 44 -52.61 -22.28 -105.95
CA ASP A 44 -52.17 -20.92 -105.63
C ASP A 44 -52.99 -20.31 -104.47
N HIS A 45 -54.28 -20.65 -104.37
CA HIS A 45 -55.14 -20.26 -103.25
C HIS A 45 -54.71 -20.93 -101.94
N TYR A 46 -54.48 -22.26 -101.94
CA TYR A 46 -53.97 -22.95 -100.75
C TYR A 46 -52.56 -22.49 -100.36
N ASP A 47 -51.69 -22.21 -101.33
CA ASP A 47 -50.36 -21.65 -101.07
C ASP A 47 -50.44 -20.25 -100.45
N ALA A 48 -51.42 -19.42 -100.86
CA ALA A 48 -51.69 -18.15 -100.20
C ALA A 48 -52.17 -18.33 -98.76
N LEU A 49 -53.08 -19.28 -98.51
CA LEU A 49 -53.58 -19.59 -97.17
C LEU A 49 -52.47 -20.15 -96.26
N ILE A 50 -51.61 -21.02 -96.78
CA ILE A 50 -50.45 -21.57 -96.06
C ILE A 50 -49.48 -20.45 -95.71
N ARG A 51 -49.19 -19.53 -96.64
CA ARG A 51 -48.36 -18.35 -96.36
C ARG A 51 -48.94 -17.49 -95.24
N ALA A 52 -50.23 -17.12 -95.34
CA ALA A 52 -50.89 -16.32 -94.31
C ALA A 52 -50.88 -17.01 -92.92
N ARG A 53 -51.07 -18.33 -92.87
CA ARG A 53 -50.97 -19.09 -91.61
C ARG A 53 -49.53 -19.15 -91.08
N LYS A 54 -48.53 -19.31 -91.94
CA LYS A 54 -47.11 -19.28 -91.55
C LYS A 54 -46.72 -17.91 -90.99
N ASP A 55 -47.21 -16.82 -91.59
CA ASP A 55 -46.97 -15.46 -91.10
C ASP A 55 -47.58 -15.26 -89.71
N MET A 56 -48.83 -15.71 -89.51
CA MET A 56 -49.48 -15.67 -88.20
C MET A 56 -48.74 -16.51 -87.13
N LEU A 57 -48.24 -17.69 -87.49
CA LEU A 57 -47.41 -18.51 -86.60
C LEU A 57 -46.11 -17.79 -86.24
N ALA A 58 -45.42 -17.19 -87.21
CA ALA A 58 -44.20 -16.43 -86.96
C ALA A 58 -44.46 -15.24 -86.01
N ASP A 59 -45.60 -14.56 -86.12
CA ASP A 59 -45.95 -13.46 -85.23
C ASP A 59 -46.33 -13.94 -83.82
N LEU A 60 -46.97 -15.11 -83.69
CA LEU A 60 -47.21 -15.74 -82.39
C LEU A 60 -45.90 -16.20 -81.74
N ASP A 61 -44.98 -16.79 -82.50
CA ASP A 61 -43.67 -17.21 -82.00
C ASP A 61 -42.85 -15.99 -81.53
N LYS A 62 -42.88 -14.86 -82.25
CA LYS A 62 -42.28 -13.61 -81.77
C LYS A 62 -42.87 -13.18 -80.43
N LYS A 63 -44.19 -13.19 -80.28
CA LYS A 63 -44.86 -12.85 -79.02
C LYS A 63 -44.50 -13.81 -77.88
N ILE A 64 -44.40 -15.11 -78.17
CA ILE A 64 -43.96 -16.12 -77.20
C ILE A 64 -42.54 -15.81 -76.74
N THR A 65 -41.60 -15.62 -77.66
CA THR A 65 -40.20 -15.31 -77.29
C THR A 65 -40.06 -13.99 -76.53
N GLU A 66 -40.87 -12.98 -76.83
CA GLU A 66 -40.91 -11.73 -76.05
C GLU A 66 -41.45 -11.95 -74.63
N MET A 67 -42.49 -12.76 -74.48
CA MET A 67 -43.04 -13.10 -73.17
C MET A 67 -42.08 -13.97 -72.35
N GLU A 68 -41.42 -14.94 -72.96
CA GLU A 68 -40.37 -15.74 -72.33
C GLU A 68 -39.20 -14.87 -71.86
N LYS A 69 -38.77 -13.88 -72.67
CA LYS A 69 -37.77 -12.88 -72.26
C LYS A 69 -38.24 -12.03 -71.09
N LYS A 70 -39.54 -11.69 -71.00
CA LYS A 70 -40.09 -10.96 -69.85
C LYS A 70 -40.13 -11.84 -68.59
N ILE A 71 -40.54 -13.10 -68.72
CA ILE A 71 -40.60 -14.08 -67.63
C ILE A 71 -39.19 -14.34 -67.07
N THR A 72 -38.18 -14.54 -67.92
CA THR A 72 -36.80 -14.76 -67.46
C THR A 72 -36.23 -13.55 -66.72
N ARG A 73 -36.51 -12.32 -67.20
CA ARG A 73 -36.13 -11.08 -66.50
C ARG A 73 -36.80 -10.97 -65.13
N GLN A 74 -38.11 -11.23 -65.04
CA GLN A 74 -38.84 -11.18 -63.77
C GLN A 74 -38.37 -12.27 -62.79
N ASN A 75 -38.12 -13.49 -63.27
CA ASN A 75 -37.57 -14.56 -62.43
C ASN A 75 -36.18 -14.21 -61.90
N LEU A 76 -35.32 -13.59 -62.71
CA LEU A 76 -34.00 -13.13 -62.26
C LEU A 76 -34.14 -12.08 -61.14
N ILE A 77 -35.06 -11.13 -61.29
CA ILE A 77 -35.34 -10.12 -60.25
C ILE A 77 -35.90 -10.80 -59.00
N ALA A 78 -36.86 -11.72 -59.12
CA ALA A 78 -37.45 -12.42 -57.99
C ALA A 78 -36.43 -13.27 -57.22
N VAL A 79 -35.51 -13.95 -57.91
CA VAL A 79 -34.41 -14.70 -57.28
C VAL A 79 -33.47 -13.77 -56.55
N LYS A 80 -33.05 -12.64 -57.16
CA LYS A 80 -32.19 -11.64 -56.51
C LYS A 80 -32.86 -11.02 -55.27
N VAL A 81 -34.16 -10.72 -55.34
CA VAL A 81 -34.94 -10.21 -54.21
C VAL A 81 -35.05 -11.25 -53.10
N LYS A 82 -35.31 -12.53 -53.40
CA LYS A 82 -35.33 -13.60 -52.40
C LYS A 82 -33.95 -13.84 -51.77
N GLN A 83 -32.87 -13.68 -52.53
CA GLN A 83 -31.51 -13.79 -52.04
C GLN A 83 -31.14 -12.61 -51.11
N ALA A 84 -31.52 -11.39 -51.47
CA ALA A 84 -31.34 -10.18 -50.65
C ALA A 84 -32.23 -10.18 -49.40
N ASN A 85 -33.49 -10.63 -49.51
CA ASN A 85 -34.43 -10.83 -48.41
C ASN A 85 -34.28 -12.19 -47.74
N SER A 86 -33.12 -12.84 -47.84
CA SER A 86 -32.86 -14.02 -47.02
C SER A 86 -32.81 -13.55 -45.56
N SER A 87 -33.94 -13.69 -44.86
CA SER A 87 -34.12 -13.26 -43.46
C SER A 87 -32.94 -13.68 -42.57
N LYS A 88 -32.36 -14.86 -42.84
CA LYS A 88 -31.16 -15.38 -42.18
C LYS A 88 -29.90 -14.52 -42.38
N TRP A 89 -29.66 -13.96 -43.57
CA TRP A 89 -28.50 -13.10 -43.83
C TRP A 89 -28.65 -11.75 -43.12
N LEU A 90 -29.84 -11.13 -43.24
CA LEU A 90 -30.13 -9.87 -42.56
C LEU A 90 -30.01 -10.04 -41.03
N GLN A 91 -30.52 -11.15 -40.49
CA GLN A 91 -30.43 -11.47 -39.07
C GLN A 91 -28.98 -11.68 -38.61
N LYS A 92 -28.13 -12.37 -39.39
CA LYS A 92 -26.70 -12.48 -39.09
C LYS A 92 -25.99 -11.13 -39.13
N GLN A 93 -26.36 -10.26 -40.06
CA GLN A 93 -25.78 -8.93 -40.15
C GLN A 93 -26.19 -8.04 -38.97
N ILE A 94 -27.45 -8.11 -38.55
CA ILE A 94 -27.95 -7.46 -37.33
C ILE A 94 -27.17 -7.98 -36.12
N GLN A 95 -27.06 -9.29 -35.93
CA GLN A 95 -26.28 -9.89 -34.83
C GLN A 95 -24.82 -9.45 -34.83
N THR A 96 -24.19 -9.33 -36.01
CA THR A 96 -22.80 -8.87 -36.12
C THR A 96 -22.66 -7.41 -35.69
N LEU A 97 -23.60 -6.55 -36.10
CA LEU A 97 -23.62 -5.15 -35.71
C LEU A 97 -23.93 -4.99 -34.22
N GLU A 98 -24.86 -5.78 -33.66
CA GLU A 98 -25.19 -5.81 -32.24
C GLU A 98 -24.00 -6.28 -31.41
N MET A 99 -23.31 -7.36 -31.82
CA MET A 99 -22.08 -7.80 -31.15
C MET A 99 -21.00 -6.73 -31.18
N ARG A 100 -20.82 -6.05 -32.33
CA ARG A 100 -19.84 -4.96 -32.44
C ARG A 100 -20.22 -3.77 -31.56
N LEU A 101 -21.49 -3.41 -31.49
CA LEU A 101 -21.99 -2.37 -30.60
C LEU A 101 -21.76 -2.74 -29.13
N ASN A 102 -22.15 -3.95 -28.73
CA ASN A 102 -21.93 -4.46 -27.38
C ASN A 102 -20.45 -4.47 -27.00
N HIS A 103 -19.57 -4.86 -27.93
CA HIS A 103 -18.13 -4.83 -27.70
C HIS A 103 -17.62 -3.40 -27.43
N VAL A 104 -18.06 -2.42 -28.23
CA VAL A 104 -17.70 -1.00 -28.02
C VAL A 104 -18.26 -0.48 -26.70
N THR A 105 -19.50 -0.81 -26.35
CA THR A 105 -20.13 -0.40 -25.08
C THR A 105 -19.37 -0.98 -23.89
N VAL A 106 -19.07 -2.28 -23.89
CA VAL A 106 -18.29 -2.92 -22.82
C VAL A 106 -16.89 -2.31 -22.73
N HIS A 107 -16.24 -2.03 -23.85
CA HIS A 107 -14.93 -1.37 -23.85
C HIS A 107 -15.01 0.04 -23.24
N PHE A 108 -16.03 0.82 -23.61
CA PHE A 108 -16.27 2.14 -23.05
C PHE A 108 -16.55 2.10 -21.54
N ASP A 109 -17.39 1.17 -21.08
CA ASP A 109 -17.67 0.97 -19.65
C ASP A 109 -16.42 0.54 -18.89
N THR A 110 -15.55 -0.27 -19.52
CA THR A 110 -14.25 -0.64 -18.97
C THR A 110 -13.33 0.58 -18.83
N ILE A 111 -13.31 1.47 -19.82
CA ILE A 111 -12.57 2.73 -19.73
C ILE A 111 -13.16 3.63 -18.64
N LEU A 112 -14.49 3.72 -18.50
CA LEU A 112 -15.11 4.53 -17.45
C LEU A 112 -14.81 3.98 -16.04
N THR A 113 -14.87 2.66 -15.85
CA THR A 113 -14.57 2.05 -14.55
C THR A 113 -13.09 2.20 -14.18
N THR A 114 -12.17 2.08 -15.15
CA THR A 114 -10.74 2.36 -14.92
C THR A 114 -10.49 3.84 -14.64
N ASN A 115 -11.13 4.76 -15.37
CA ASN A 115 -11.04 6.20 -15.12
C ASN A 115 -11.55 6.56 -13.72
N ASN A 116 -12.67 5.99 -13.28
CA ASN A 116 -13.19 6.19 -11.92
C ASN A 116 -12.30 5.59 -10.83
N LYS A 117 -11.50 4.55 -11.12
CA LYS A 117 -10.48 4.05 -10.19
C LYS A 117 -9.32 5.06 -10.10
N LEU A 118 -8.82 5.54 -11.23
CA LEU A 118 -7.75 6.54 -11.29
C LEU A 118 -8.16 7.85 -10.61
N ARG A 119 -9.40 8.32 -10.79
CA ARG A 119 -9.89 9.52 -10.08
C ARG A 119 -9.85 9.37 -8.57
N ARG A 120 -10.31 8.24 -8.04
CA ARG A 120 -10.23 7.94 -6.60
C ARG A 120 -8.80 7.86 -6.10
N GLU A 121 -7.88 7.30 -6.89
CA GLU A 121 -6.46 7.28 -6.56
C GLU A 121 -5.86 8.70 -6.52
N VAL A 122 -6.21 9.56 -7.48
CA VAL A 122 -5.80 10.97 -7.49
C VAL A 122 -6.36 11.71 -6.27
N GLU A 123 -7.63 11.51 -5.92
CA GLU A 123 -8.24 12.09 -4.72
C GLU A 123 -7.52 11.64 -3.45
N ASN A 124 -7.22 10.34 -3.33
CA ASN A 124 -6.46 9.79 -2.20
C ASN A 124 -5.07 10.42 -2.11
N LEU A 125 -4.35 10.56 -3.23
CA LEU A 125 -3.04 11.19 -3.28
C LEU A 125 -3.10 12.68 -2.90
N GLN A 126 -4.16 13.39 -3.31
CA GLN A 126 -4.38 14.77 -2.91
C GLN A 126 -4.62 14.92 -1.40
N ILE A 127 -5.39 14.02 -0.81
CA ILE A 127 -5.63 13.98 0.64
C ILE A 127 -4.30 13.70 1.37
N GLN A 128 -3.55 12.69 0.94
CA GLN A 128 -2.23 12.37 1.52
C GLN A 128 -1.27 13.56 1.42
N LYS A 129 -1.22 14.24 0.27
CA LYS A 129 -0.43 15.45 0.11
C LYS A 129 -0.86 16.55 1.08
N ALA A 130 -2.15 16.81 1.22
CA ALA A 130 -2.65 17.84 2.14
C ALA A 130 -2.28 17.52 3.61
N ILE A 131 -2.31 16.25 4.00
CA ILE A 131 -1.87 15.79 5.32
C ILE A 131 -0.37 16.06 5.49
N LEU A 132 0.47 15.68 4.52
CA LEU A 132 1.91 15.91 4.56
C LEU A 132 2.27 17.41 4.59
N ASP A 133 1.56 18.23 3.82
CA ASP A 133 1.74 19.69 3.81
C ASP A 133 1.41 20.29 5.19
N ASN A 134 0.37 19.79 5.85
CA ASN A 134 0.03 20.20 7.22
C ASN A 134 1.13 19.81 8.22
N PHE A 135 1.63 18.56 8.15
CA PHE A 135 2.75 18.12 8.99
C PHE A 135 4.01 18.97 8.76
N SER A 136 4.35 19.26 7.50
CA SER A 136 5.47 20.12 7.15
C SER A 136 5.32 21.53 7.73
N SER A 137 4.14 22.14 7.59
CA SER A 137 3.83 23.45 8.19
C SER A 137 3.97 23.42 9.72
N ASN A 138 3.51 22.37 10.38
CA ASN A 138 3.64 22.23 11.83
C ASN A 138 5.10 22.04 12.28
N LEU A 139 5.89 21.28 11.53
CA LEU A 139 7.33 21.13 11.77
C LEU A 139 8.06 22.48 11.60
N HIS A 140 7.75 23.25 10.56
CA HIS A 140 8.31 24.58 10.37
C HIS A 140 7.96 25.51 11.54
N LYS A 141 6.70 25.51 12.00
CA LYS A 141 6.30 26.29 13.20
C LYS A 141 7.08 25.90 14.44
N LYS A 142 7.31 24.59 14.66
CA LYS A 142 8.11 24.10 15.80
C LYS A 142 9.58 24.55 15.67
N LEU A 143 10.15 24.47 14.47
CA LEU A 143 11.51 24.93 14.20
C LEU A 143 11.66 26.44 14.45
N ASP A 144 10.72 27.25 13.96
CA ASP A 144 10.69 28.69 14.20
C ASP A 144 10.57 29.01 15.69
N GLN A 145 9.75 28.26 16.43
CA GLN A 145 9.62 28.41 17.87
C GLN A 145 10.94 28.08 18.58
N GLN A 146 11.64 27.03 18.15
CA GLN A 146 12.94 26.65 18.70
C GLN A 146 14.00 27.72 18.41
N ASN A 147 14.06 28.23 17.18
CA ASN A 147 14.99 29.31 16.82
C ASN A 147 14.74 30.56 17.67
N ARG A 148 13.48 30.98 17.85
CA ARG A 148 13.15 32.09 18.76
C ARG A 148 13.61 31.83 20.19
N ARG A 149 13.43 30.61 20.71
CA ARG A 149 13.94 30.26 22.06
C ARG A 149 15.46 30.36 22.10
N MET A 150 16.15 29.84 21.10
CA MET A 150 17.60 29.92 20.97
C MET A 150 18.07 31.39 20.96
N ASP A 151 17.45 32.24 20.15
CA ASP A 151 17.77 33.67 20.06
C ASP A 151 17.60 34.35 21.43
N THR A 152 16.51 34.09 22.15
CA THR A 152 16.33 34.65 23.50
C THR A 152 17.36 34.15 24.52
N VAL A 153 17.88 32.93 24.36
CA VAL A 153 18.96 32.41 25.22
C VAL A 153 20.28 33.08 24.87
N ILE A 154 20.56 33.28 23.58
CA ILE A 154 21.73 34.02 23.11
C ILE A 154 21.70 35.45 23.64
N GLU A 155 20.58 36.18 23.49
CA GLU A 155 20.42 37.55 24.01
C GLU A 155 20.64 37.65 25.52
N ARG A 156 20.07 36.71 26.30
CA ARG A 156 20.28 36.66 27.76
C ARG A 156 21.75 36.36 28.08
N SER A 157 22.39 35.48 27.32
CA SER A 157 23.80 35.15 27.50
C SER A 157 24.69 36.36 27.21
N THR A 158 24.47 37.06 26.09
CA THR A 158 25.22 38.27 25.74
C THR A 158 25.04 39.35 26.79
N GLN A 159 23.82 39.56 27.30
CA GLN A 159 23.56 40.50 28.39
C GLN A 159 24.33 40.12 29.67
N ALA A 160 24.36 38.85 30.05
CA ALA A 160 25.12 38.39 31.22
C ALA A 160 26.63 38.61 31.04
N TYR A 161 27.17 38.42 29.83
CA TYR A 161 28.56 38.71 29.52
C TYR A 161 28.89 40.20 29.61
N GLU A 162 28.01 41.07 29.10
CA GLU A 162 28.15 42.53 29.22
C GLU A 162 28.15 42.97 30.69
N GLN A 163 27.19 42.49 31.49
CA GLN A 163 27.13 42.78 32.93
C GLN A 163 28.38 42.32 33.68
N ARG A 164 28.91 41.13 33.34
CA ARG A 164 30.16 40.63 33.89
C ARG A 164 31.34 41.52 33.51
N ALA A 165 31.43 41.94 32.25
CA ALA A 165 32.49 42.83 31.79
C ALA A 165 32.46 44.19 32.52
N GLU A 166 31.27 44.76 32.69
CA GLU A 166 31.08 46.00 33.47
C GLU A 166 31.47 45.84 34.94
N ALA A 167 31.10 44.72 35.58
CA ALA A 167 31.46 44.44 36.97
C ALA A 167 32.99 44.31 37.12
N LEU A 168 33.65 43.60 36.21
CA LEU A 168 35.10 43.48 36.19
C LEU A 168 35.79 44.84 35.99
N ALA A 169 35.28 45.67 35.08
CA ALA A 169 35.79 47.03 34.88
C ALA A 169 35.65 47.87 36.16
N ARG A 170 34.50 47.81 36.84
CA ARG A 170 34.26 48.49 38.12
C ARG A 170 35.21 48.01 39.22
N THR A 171 35.41 46.69 39.35
CA THR A 171 36.35 46.13 40.33
C THR A 171 37.78 46.54 40.04
N SER A 172 38.20 46.55 38.76
CA SER A 172 39.52 47.02 38.35
C SER A 172 39.74 48.50 38.73
N ALA A 173 38.77 49.36 38.41
CA ALA A 173 38.82 50.78 38.77
C ALA A 173 38.87 51.01 40.29
N MET A 174 38.10 50.24 41.09
CA MET A 174 38.19 50.31 42.56
C MET A 174 39.54 49.84 43.09
N LYS A 175 40.10 48.75 42.55
CA LYS A 175 41.43 48.27 42.93
C LYS A 175 42.50 49.31 42.64
N GLU A 176 42.46 49.94 41.48
CA GLU A 176 43.41 51.01 41.11
C GLU A 176 43.32 52.21 42.08
N ARG A 177 42.10 52.64 42.44
CA ARG A 177 41.89 53.67 43.46
C ARG A 177 42.46 53.25 44.82
N HIS A 178 42.14 52.05 45.29
CA HIS A 178 42.68 51.53 46.54
C HIS A 178 44.21 51.45 46.56
N CYS A 179 44.84 51.05 45.44
CA CYS A 179 46.29 51.04 45.32
C CYS A 179 46.86 52.47 45.44
N LYS A 180 46.25 53.46 44.78
CA LYS A 180 46.65 54.87 44.88
C LYS A 180 46.51 55.40 46.30
N ASP A 181 45.38 55.14 46.96
CA ASP A 181 45.13 55.56 48.35
C ASP A 181 46.11 54.91 49.33
N THR A 182 46.43 53.63 49.14
CA THR A 182 47.42 52.91 49.96
C THR A 182 48.82 53.51 49.80
N VAL A 183 49.21 53.82 48.56
CA VAL A 183 50.49 54.49 48.29
C VAL A 183 50.52 55.87 48.93
N GLN A 184 49.44 56.65 48.82
CA GLN A 184 49.33 57.96 49.45
C GLN A 184 49.42 57.87 50.98
N TYR A 185 48.68 56.95 51.60
CA TYR A 185 48.71 56.71 53.05
C TYR A 185 50.13 56.36 53.54
N ASN A 186 50.85 55.51 52.80
CA ASN A 186 52.23 55.16 53.15
C ASN A 186 53.18 56.36 53.07
N ILE A 187 53.00 57.26 52.08
CA ILE A 187 53.78 58.50 51.97
C ILE A 187 53.48 59.43 53.15
N GLU A 188 52.20 59.60 53.50
CA GLU A 188 51.79 60.41 54.64
C GLU A 188 52.35 59.85 55.96
N LEU A 189 52.32 58.54 56.15
CA LEU A 189 52.89 57.87 57.32
C LEU A 189 54.39 58.13 57.44
N GLN A 190 55.15 57.96 56.36
CA GLN A 190 56.57 58.26 56.32
C GLN A 190 56.86 59.74 56.66
N GLU A 191 56.04 60.67 56.18
CA GLU A 191 56.18 62.08 56.53
C GLU A 191 55.94 62.33 58.02
N ARG A 192 54.92 61.69 58.61
CA ARG A 192 54.65 61.77 60.05
C ARG A 192 55.81 61.19 60.87
N GLU A 193 56.37 60.06 60.45
CA GLU A 193 57.56 59.48 61.08
C GLU A 193 58.75 60.44 61.01
N ARG A 194 59.00 61.07 59.86
CA ARG A 194 60.06 62.09 59.71
C ARG A 194 59.87 63.28 60.66
N ILE A 195 58.65 63.78 60.81
CA ILE A 195 58.33 64.88 61.74
C ILE A 195 58.53 64.43 63.19
N LEU A 196 58.06 63.22 63.56
CA LEU A 196 58.25 62.67 64.90
C LEU A 196 59.72 62.49 65.24
N ASP A 197 60.54 62.03 64.29
CA ASP A 197 61.98 61.91 64.47
C ASP A 197 62.64 63.28 64.68
N GLN A 198 62.25 64.30 63.92
CA GLN A 198 62.72 65.67 64.10
C GLN A 198 62.32 66.22 65.47
N GLU A 199 61.05 66.05 65.87
CA GLU A 199 60.57 66.44 67.20
C GLU A 199 61.31 65.70 68.32
N THR A 200 61.54 64.41 68.15
CA THR A 200 62.24 63.59 69.15
C THR A 200 63.69 64.02 69.27
N LYS A 201 64.36 64.30 68.15
CA LYS A 201 65.72 64.89 68.14
C LYS A 201 65.74 66.25 68.82
N LEU A 202 64.74 67.11 68.56
CA LEU A 202 64.62 68.42 69.20
C LEU A 202 64.35 68.31 70.71
N LYS A 203 63.42 67.44 71.13
CA LYS A 203 63.12 67.14 72.54
C LYS A 203 64.36 66.60 73.24
N ASN A 204 65.08 65.67 72.63
CA ASN A 204 66.33 65.13 73.16
C ASN A 204 67.42 66.21 73.26
N PHE A 205 67.54 67.07 72.24
CA PHE A 205 68.47 68.20 72.28
C PHE A 205 68.13 69.19 73.39
N MET A 206 66.86 69.55 73.57
CA MET A 206 66.40 70.39 74.67
C MET A 206 66.69 69.72 76.02
N LEU A 207 66.35 68.44 76.18
CA LEU A 207 66.68 67.69 77.40
C LEU A 207 68.17 67.74 77.70
N ILE A 208 69.04 67.50 76.72
CA ILE A 208 70.50 67.54 76.92
C ILE A 208 71.00 68.95 77.26
N LYS A 209 70.42 70.00 76.66
CA LYS A 209 70.83 71.40 76.90
C LYS A 209 70.34 71.97 78.23
N PHE A 210 69.16 71.55 78.70
CA PHE A 210 68.59 71.96 79.98
C PHE A 210 68.98 71.05 81.15
N MET A 211 69.63 69.93 80.89
CA MET A 211 70.15 69.07 81.93
C MET A 211 71.46 69.62 82.48
N ASP A 212 71.43 70.00 83.75
CA ASP A 212 72.60 70.46 84.48
C ASP A 212 73.63 69.32 84.59
N ARG A 213 74.93 69.65 84.48
CA ARG A 213 76.00 68.63 84.37
C ARG A 213 76.05 67.69 85.60
N SER A 214 75.57 68.17 86.74
CA SER A 214 75.44 67.40 87.99
C SER A 214 74.25 66.43 87.98
N GLU A 215 73.21 66.66 87.17
CA GLU A 215 72.04 65.78 87.06
C GLU A 215 72.26 64.61 86.10
N LEU A 216 73.25 64.68 85.20
CA LEU A 216 73.63 63.57 84.32
C LEU A 216 74.31 62.43 85.09
N GLU A 217 75.19 62.74 86.05
CA GLU A 217 75.78 61.75 86.96
C GLU A 217 74.74 61.13 87.91
N GLU A 218 73.79 61.93 88.38
CA GLU A 218 72.65 61.47 89.18
C GLU A 218 71.67 60.60 88.38
N LYS A 219 71.43 60.93 87.09
CA LYS A 219 70.56 60.12 86.21
C LYS A 219 71.22 58.82 85.76
N ALA A 220 72.54 58.77 85.55
CA ALA A 220 73.25 57.52 85.31
C ALA A 220 73.12 56.57 86.53
N LYS A 221 73.27 57.10 87.75
CA LYS A 221 73.03 56.36 89.01
C LYS A 221 71.56 55.95 89.18
N LYS A 222 70.60 56.81 88.78
CA LYS A 222 69.17 56.50 88.80
C LYS A 222 68.74 55.52 87.72
N GLU A 223 69.39 55.47 86.56
CA GLU A 223 69.10 54.52 85.47
C GLU A 223 69.64 53.12 85.82
N GLU A 224 70.79 53.05 86.51
CA GLU A 224 71.30 51.84 87.13
C GLU A 224 70.38 51.36 88.28
N ALA A 225 69.85 52.28 89.08
CA ALA A 225 68.82 52.01 90.09
C ALA A 225 67.46 51.63 89.48
N LEU A 226 67.07 52.19 88.33
CA LEU A 226 65.83 51.84 87.62
C LEU A 226 65.93 50.49 86.92
N LYS A 227 67.10 50.08 86.43
CA LYS A 227 67.37 48.70 86.00
C LYS A 227 67.31 47.72 87.18
N ALA A 228 67.70 48.13 88.38
CA ALA A 228 67.51 47.36 89.62
C ALA A 228 66.03 47.31 90.07
N VAL A 229 65.28 48.40 89.92
CA VAL A 229 63.86 48.50 90.28
C VAL A 229 62.95 47.83 89.24
N GLN A 230 63.27 47.81 87.94
CA GLN A 230 62.54 47.03 86.94
C GLN A 230 62.69 45.52 87.16
N ARG A 231 63.85 45.06 87.68
CA ARG A 231 64.00 43.67 88.19
C ARG A 231 63.10 43.40 89.41
N ALA A 232 62.83 44.42 90.23
CA ALA A 232 61.94 44.30 91.39
C ALA A 232 60.43 44.39 91.01
N LYS A 233 60.06 45.20 90.01
CA LYS A 233 58.66 45.39 89.59
C LYS A 233 58.09 44.23 88.76
N ARG A 234 58.92 43.42 88.10
CA ARG A 234 58.48 42.13 87.49
C ARG A 234 57.97 41.11 88.53
N ARG A 235 58.18 41.34 89.84
CA ARG A 235 57.69 40.46 90.92
C ARG A 235 56.30 40.83 91.46
N ARG A 236 55.71 41.96 91.03
CA ARG A 236 54.35 42.35 91.40
C ARG A 236 53.56 42.73 90.14
N GLY A 237 53.22 41.71 89.37
CA GLY A 237 52.22 41.77 88.32
C GLY A 237 51.47 40.45 88.35
N GLU A 238 50.31 40.48 88.98
CA GLU A 238 49.30 39.40 89.07
C GLU A 238 49.71 38.20 89.95
N SER A 239 49.13 38.18 91.16
CA SER A 239 49.07 37.08 92.13
C SER A 239 50.28 36.12 92.11
N PHE A 240 51.38 36.54 92.75
CA PHE A 240 52.57 35.70 92.96
C PHE A 240 52.18 34.37 93.63
N GLU A 241 51.21 34.40 94.55
CA GLU A 241 50.72 33.22 95.24
C GLU A 241 50.00 32.23 94.32
N SER A 242 49.17 32.68 93.37
CA SER A 242 48.52 31.75 92.42
C SER A 242 49.49 31.25 91.35
N ARG A 243 50.45 32.07 90.91
CA ARG A 243 51.52 31.66 90.00
C ARG A 243 52.50 30.69 90.67
N GLU A 244 52.81 30.89 91.95
CA GLU A 244 53.70 30.03 92.75
C GLU A 244 53.02 28.70 93.10
N VAL A 245 51.71 28.69 93.33
CA VAL A 245 50.92 27.46 93.49
C VAL A 245 50.84 26.69 92.15
N ALA A 246 50.59 27.37 91.03
CA ALA A 246 50.63 26.72 89.71
C ALA A 246 52.04 26.20 89.36
N TYR A 247 53.09 26.96 89.69
CA TYR A 247 54.48 26.59 89.46
C TYR A 247 54.91 25.40 90.35
N ARG A 248 54.53 25.38 91.64
CA ARG A 248 54.77 24.22 92.52
C ARG A 248 54.07 22.97 92.00
N ARG A 249 52.82 23.10 91.54
CA ARG A 249 52.07 21.98 90.98
C ARG A 249 52.65 21.47 89.66
N LEU A 250 53.22 22.35 88.83
CA LEU A 250 53.98 21.98 87.64
C LEU A 250 55.34 21.33 88.00
N LEU A 251 55.99 21.78 89.07
CA LEU A 251 57.24 21.20 89.57
C LEU A 251 57.02 19.78 90.13
N GLU A 252 55.89 19.53 90.82
CA GLU A 252 55.49 18.20 91.29
C GLU A 252 55.19 17.22 90.13
N LEU A 253 54.69 17.73 88.99
CA LEU A 253 54.44 16.94 87.78
C LEU A 253 55.71 16.73 86.94
N ALA A 254 56.72 17.59 87.09
CA ALA A 254 58.01 17.45 86.44
C ALA A 254 58.90 16.51 87.27
N GLU A 255 58.93 15.22 86.89
CA GLU A 255 59.73 14.17 87.57
C GLU A 255 61.22 14.53 87.74
N ASN A 256 61.74 15.48 86.93
CA ASN A 256 63.15 15.89 86.91
C ASN A 256 63.42 17.29 87.53
N GLY A 257 62.39 17.98 88.06
CA GLY A 257 62.55 19.31 88.69
C GLY A 257 62.82 20.50 87.74
N ASP A 258 62.86 20.28 86.41
CA ASP A 258 63.04 21.31 85.38
C ASP A 258 61.74 21.51 84.58
N ILE A 259 61.11 22.67 84.77
CA ILE A 259 59.83 23.02 84.14
C ILE A 259 60.01 23.36 82.66
N ASP A 260 61.16 23.90 82.23
CA ASP A 260 61.38 24.24 80.83
C ASP A 260 61.46 22.98 79.95
N GLN A 261 62.01 21.88 80.51
CA GLN A 261 61.99 20.57 79.84
C GLN A 261 60.57 19.99 79.77
N LEU A 262 59.76 20.16 80.81
CA LEU A 262 58.35 19.73 80.79
C LEU A 262 57.55 20.50 79.72
N VAL A 263 57.75 21.82 79.62
CA VAL A 263 57.09 22.65 78.61
C VAL A 263 57.55 22.28 77.20
N LYS A 264 58.85 22.09 76.97
CA LYS A 264 59.35 21.61 75.67
C LYS A 264 58.78 20.24 75.30
N GLY A 265 58.76 19.31 76.25
CA GLY A 265 58.16 17.99 76.05
C GLY A 265 56.64 18.06 75.82
N PHE A 266 55.94 19.03 76.42
CA PHE A 266 54.53 19.27 76.17
C PHE A 266 54.32 19.84 74.76
N ILE A 267 55.10 20.83 74.34
CA ILE A 267 55.05 21.40 72.98
C ILE A 267 55.34 20.31 71.95
N GLU A 268 56.38 19.48 72.14
CA GLU A 268 56.67 18.37 71.24
C GLU A 268 55.52 17.33 71.20
N LYS A 269 54.88 17.07 72.34
CA LYS A 269 53.69 16.20 72.40
C LYS A 269 52.47 16.86 71.75
N GLU A 270 52.29 18.16 71.90
CA GLU A 270 51.21 18.95 71.29
C GLU A 270 51.38 19.01 69.77
N GLU A 271 52.59 19.26 69.27
CA GLU A 271 52.92 19.22 67.85
C GLU A 271 52.66 17.84 67.26
N LYS A 272 53.08 16.76 67.95
CA LYS A 272 52.76 15.39 67.55
C LYS A 272 51.26 15.12 67.57
N ASN A 273 50.55 15.62 68.59
CA ASN A 273 49.10 15.47 68.70
C ASN A 273 48.37 16.25 67.60
N PHE A 274 48.84 17.45 67.26
CA PHE A 274 48.33 18.25 66.15
C PHE A 274 48.57 17.57 64.80
N ALA A 275 49.74 16.96 64.60
CA ALA A 275 50.02 16.15 63.42
C ALA A 275 49.09 14.93 63.34
N TYR A 276 48.87 14.22 64.45
CA TYR A 276 47.91 13.12 64.50
C TYR A 276 46.47 13.56 64.27
N PHE A 277 46.06 14.71 64.81
CA PHE A 277 44.73 15.26 64.59
C PHE A 277 44.53 15.69 63.14
N SER A 278 45.54 16.32 62.54
CA SER A 278 45.54 16.68 61.12
C SER A 278 45.42 15.43 60.25
N TYR A 279 46.23 14.40 60.52
CA TYR A 279 46.17 13.12 59.82
C TYR A 279 44.82 12.41 60.00
N ALA A 280 44.27 12.39 61.23
CA ALA A 280 42.95 11.83 61.49
C ALA A 280 41.83 12.57 60.74
N THR A 281 41.96 13.90 60.62
CA THR A 281 41.01 14.74 59.86
C THR A 281 41.12 14.46 58.35
N GLU A 282 42.33 14.35 57.82
CA GLU A 282 42.56 13.96 56.42
C GLU A 282 41.99 12.56 56.13
N LEU A 283 42.24 11.59 57.02
CA LEU A 283 41.72 10.23 56.90
C LEU A 283 40.18 10.22 56.96
N ASN A 284 39.57 11.05 57.81
CA ASN A 284 38.11 11.18 57.88
C ASN A 284 37.54 11.80 56.60
N ASN A 285 38.18 12.85 56.07
CA ASN A 285 37.80 13.44 54.78
C ASN A 285 37.91 12.43 53.63
N GLU A 286 38.96 11.61 53.65
CA GLU A 286 39.14 10.54 52.66
C GLU A 286 38.10 9.43 52.82
N MET A 287 37.74 9.06 54.05
CA MET A 287 36.66 8.12 54.35
C MET A 287 35.32 8.63 53.82
N GLU A 288 34.97 9.89 54.07
CA GLU A 288 33.74 10.51 53.54
C GLU A 288 33.74 10.57 52.01
N ARG A 289 34.89 10.83 51.39
CA ARG A 289 35.06 10.79 49.94
C ARG A 289 34.83 9.37 49.39
N LEU A 290 35.39 8.36 50.04
CA LEU A 290 35.20 6.96 49.65
C LEU A 290 33.76 6.50 49.86
N GLN A 291 33.11 6.89 50.95
CA GLN A 291 31.70 6.61 51.20
C GLN A 291 30.79 7.24 50.15
N ARG A 292 31.07 8.48 49.73
CA ARG A 292 30.35 9.12 48.60
C ARG A 292 30.52 8.31 47.31
N LYS A 293 31.75 7.93 46.97
CA LYS A 293 32.02 7.09 45.78
C LYS A 293 31.30 5.74 45.84
N ILE A 294 31.27 5.10 47.01
CA ILE A 294 30.53 3.84 47.20
C ILE A 294 29.04 4.07 46.94
N LYS A 295 28.46 5.15 47.46
CA LYS A 295 27.06 5.49 47.24
C LYS A 295 26.76 5.79 45.78
N ASP A 296 27.65 6.52 45.10
CA ASP A 296 27.52 6.84 43.68
C ASP A 296 27.57 5.55 42.84
N LEU A 297 28.54 4.67 43.10
CA LEU A 297 28.63 3.36 42.44
C LEU A 297 27.42 2.47 42.73
N GLN A 298 26.89 2.46 43.94
CA GLN A 298 25.67 1.73 44.27
C GLN A 298 24.46 2.27 43.51
N SER A 299 24.36 3.59 43.33
CA SER A 299 23.30 4.19 42.52
C SER A 299 23.42 3.86 41.03
N GLU A 300 24.65 3.78 40.52
CA GLU A 300 24.94 3.36 39.15
C GLU A 300 24.59 1.88 38.92
N ILE A 301 24.93 1.00 39.88
CA ILE A 301 24.54 -0.41 39.84
C ILE A 301 23.02 -0.56 39.81
N MET A 302 22.29 0.13 40.69
CA MET A 302 20.82 0.07 40.68
C MET A 302 20.22 0.57 39.36
N LEU A 303 20.80 1.60 38.75
CA LEU A 303 20.34 2.10 37.45
C LEU A 303 20.54 1.04 36.36
N LEU A 304 21.73 0.41 36.32
CA LEU A 304 22.05 -0.64 35.35
C LEU A 304 21.19 -1.88 35.54
N GLU A 305 20.91 -2.29 36.79
CA GLU A 305 20.00 -3.41 37.09
C GLU A 305 18.58 -3.11 36.61
N MET A 306 18.08 -1.89 36.84
CA MET A 306 16.75 -1.48 36.41
C MET A 306 16.65 -1.40 34.87
N ASP A 307 17.69 -0.87 34.20
CA ASP A 307 17.77 -0.86 32.74
C ASP A 307 17.85 -2.28 32.15
N GLN A 308 18.58 -3.18 32.80
CA GLN A 308 18.63 -4.60 32.42
C GLN A 308 17.27 -5.28 32.58
N GLU A 309 16.59 -5.08 33.72
CA GLU A 309 15.25 -5.65 33.95
C GLU A 309 14.23 -5.11 32.94
N ASN A 310 14.30 -3.82 32.60
CA ASN A 310 13.46 -3.22 31.55
C ASN A 310 13.75 -3.83 30.17
N ALA A 311 15.01 -4.04 29.82
CA ALA A 311 15.41 -4.68 28.57
C ALA A 311 14.91 -6.14 28.50
N GLU A 312 15.12 -6.92 29.56
CA GLU A 312 14.65 -8.31 29.67
C GLU A 312 13.13 -8.40 29.58
N ASN A 313 12.40 -7.50 30.23
CA ASN A 313 10.93 -7.43 30.13
C ASN A 313 10.47 -7.08 28.72
N SER A 314 11.17 -6.17 28.04
CA SER A 314 10.87 -5.82 26.64
C SER A 314 11.15 -6.99 25.69
N ASP A 315 12.25 -7.71 25.89
CA ASP A 315 12.60 -8.89 25.10
C ASP A 315 11.60 -10.04 25.33
N LEU A 316 11.18 -10.26 26.58
CA LEU A 316 10.12 -11.23 26.91
C LEU A 316 8.79 -10.87 26.25
N HIS A 317 8.44 -9.58 26.18
CA HIS A 317 7.24 -9.12 25.47
C HIS A 317 7.34 -9.43 23.97
N VAL A 318 8.47 -9.09 23.35
CA VAL A 318 8.72 -9.37 21.92
C VAL A 318 8.70 -10.87 21.63
N LEU A 319 9.29 -11.69 22.49
CA LEU A 319 9.25 -13.15 22.36
C LEU A 319 7.83 -13.70 22.43
N LYS A 320 7.01 -13.23 23.38
CA LYS A 320 5.59 -13.62 23.49
C LYS A 320 4.80 -13.22 22.24
N GLU A 321 5.02 -12.02 21.71
CA GLU A 321 4.39 -11.60 20.45
C GLU A 321 4.79 -12.48 19.27
N LEU A 322 6.07 -12.84 19.16
CA LEU A 322 6.57 -13.70 18.11
C LEU A 322 6.02 -15.12 18.24
N GLU A 323 5.90 -15.64 19.45
CA GLU A 323 5.27 -16.93 19.74
C GLU A 323 3.78 -16.92 19.38
N GLU A 324 3.05 -15.86 19.72
CA GLU A 324 1.65 -15.65 19.35
C GLU A 324 1.47 -15.58 17.82
N LYS A 325 2.34 -14.86 17.12
CA LYS A 325 2.36 -14.78 15.64
C LYS A 325 2.68 -16.15 15.03
N LEU A 326 3.66 -16.87 15.58
CA LEU A 326 4.02 -18.21 15.13
C LEU A 326 2.83 -19.16 15.31
N ARG A 327 2.20 -19.16 16.48
CA ARG A 327 0.99 -19.96 16.76
C ARG A 327 -0.13 -19.67 15.74
N LYS A 328 -0.43 -18.41 15.48
CA LYS A 328 -1.46 -18.01 14.51
C LYS A 328 -1.14 -18.50 13.10
N THR A 329 0.09 -18.29 12.63
CA THR A 329 0.52 -18.75 11.30
C THR A 329 0.53 -20.27 11.17
N THR A 330 0.91 -21.00 12.23
CA THR A 330 0.83 -22.47 12.23
C THR A 330 -0.61 -22.97 12.20
N GLU A 331 -1.54 -22.28 12.89
CA GLU A 331 -2.96 -22.63 12.88
C GLU A 331 -3.58 -22.38 11.50
N GLU A 332 -3.27 -21.25 10.87
CA GLU A 332 -3.69 -20.95 9.49
C GLU A 332 -3.13 -21.99 8.50
N ALA A 333 -1.84 -22.34 8.61
CA ALA A 333 -1.23 -23.38 7.78
C ALA A 333 -1.93 -24.74 7.95
N ASN A 334 -2.23 -25.14 9.19
CA ASN A 334 -2.97 -26.37 9.48
C ASN A 334 -4.39 -26.34 8.89
N GLN A 335 -5.08 -25.19 8.95
CA GLN A 335 -6.40 -25.03 8.33
C GLN A 335 -6.36 -25.17 6.81
N TYR A 336 -5.34 -24.59 6.16
CA TYR A 336 -5.14 -24.75 4.72
C TYR A 336 -4.80 -26.21 4.36
N GLU A 337 -3.95 -26.86 5.13
CA GLU A 337 -3.61 -28.28 4.91
C GLU A 337 -4.84 -29.17 5.07
N ASN A 338 -5.67 -28.93 6.09
CA ASN A 338 -6.93 -29.65 6.29
C ASN A 338 -7.91 -29.41 5.14
N SER A 339 -8.05 -28.17 4.68
CA SER A 339 -8.88 -27.85 3.52
C SER A 339 -8.37 -28.53 2.24
N CYS A 340 -7.06 -28.58 2.03
CA CYS A 340 -6.43 -29.34 0.93
C CYS A 340 -6.68 -30.85 1.05
N LYS A 341 -6.63 -31.42 2.26
CA LYS A 341 -6.98 -32.84 2.49
C LYS A 341 -8.44 -33.12 2.21
N GLU A 342 -9.36 -32.25 2.62
CA GLU A 342 -10.80 -32.39 2.35
C GLU A 342 -11.12 -32.28 0.86
N THR A 343 -10.60 -31.24 0.21
CA THR A 343 -10.73 -31.08 -1.26
C THR A 343 -10.07 -32.23 -2.02
N GLY A 344 -8.95 -32.76 -1.54
CA GLY A 344 -8.34 -33.96 -2.10
C GLY A 344 -9.22 -35.20 -1.97
N LYS A 345 -9.92 -35.38 -0.82
CA LYS A 345 -10.89 -36.47 -0.63
C LYS A 345 -12.09 -36.34 -1.56
N THR A 346 -12.67 -35.16 -1.69
CA THR A 346 -13.81 -34.92 -2.59
C THR A 346 -13.41 -35.10 -4.05
N LEU A 347 -12.21 -34.66 -4.43
CA LEU A 347 -11.66 -34.87 -5.77
C LEU A 347 -11.39 -36.35 -6.06
N GLY A 348 -10.90 -37.11 -5.07
CA GLY A 348 -10.76 -38.56 -5.17
C GLY A 348 -12.10 -39.28 -5.35
N GLN A 349 -13.13 -38.90 -4.59
CA GLN A 349 -14.49 -39.42 -4.76
C GLN A 349 -15.05 -39.09 -6.15
N LEU A 350 -14.80 -37.87 -6.64
CA LEU A 350 -15.22 -37.44 -7.97
C LEU A 350 -14.53 -38.27 -9.06
N LYS A 351 -13.22 -38.53 -8.95
CA LYS A 351 -12.49 -39.43 -9.86
C LYS A 351 -13.14 -40.81 -9.92
N SER A 352 -13.41 -41.41 -8.76
CA SER A 352 -14.06 -42.73 -8.70
C SER A 352 -15.47 -42.72 -9.31
N ALA A 353 -16.26 -41.66 -9.08
CA ALA A 353 -17.59 -41.50 -9.67
C ALA A 353 -17.54 -41.33 -11.20
N VAL A 354 -16.56 -40.57 -11.70
CA VAL A 354 -16.32 -40.39 -13.13
C VAL A 354 -15.86 -41.70 -13.77
N GLU A 355 -14.95 -42.44 -13.13
CA GLU A 355 -14.55 -43.78 -13.58
C GLU A 355 -15.75 -44.74 -13.65
N PHE A 356 -16.62 -44.71 -12.65
CA PHE A 356 -17.84 -45.51 -12.63
C PHE A 356 -18.78 -45.15 -13.80
N LEU A 357 -19.08 -43.86 -13.98
CA LEU A 357 -19.93 -43.38 -15.08
C LEU A 357 -19.33 -43.71 -16.46
N PHE A 358 -18.01 -43.58 -16.60
CA PHE A 358 -17.32 -43.89 -17.85
C PHE A 358 -17.44 -45.38 -18.21
N ARG A 359 -17.41 -46.27 -17.22
CA ARG A 359 -17.62 -47.72 -17.40
C ARG A 359 -19.08 -48.05 -17.70
N GLU A 360 -20.03 -47.50 -16.95
CA GLU A 360 -21.48 -47.72 -17.16
C GLU A 360 -21.95 -47.26 -18.55
N MET A 361 -21.49 -46.10 -19.01
CA MET A 361 -21.90 -45.50 -20.28
C MET A 361 -21.23 -46.14 -21.51
N ASN A 362 -20.34 -47.12 -21.33
CA ASN A 362 -19.50 -47.72 -22.39
C ASN A 362 -18.83 -46.65 -23.27
N CYS A 363 -18.22 -45.64 -22.64
CA CYS A 363 -17.52 -44.58 -23.35
C CYS A 363 -16.21 -45.12 -23.98
N ASP A 364 -15.94 -44.74 -25.24
CA ASP A 364 -14.75 -45.20 -25.97
C ASP A 364 -13.47 -44.54 -25.39
N ALA A 365 -12.70 -45.31 -24.62
CA ALA A 365 -11.42 -44.86 -24.04
C ALA A 365 -10.27 -44.73 -25.06
N THR A 366 -10.50 -45.18 -26.29
CA THR A 366 -9.48 -45.28 -27.36
C THR A 366 -8.90 -43.92 -27.73
N LYS A 367 -9.75 -42.89 -27.86
CA LYS A 367 -9.32 -41.51 -28.17
C LYS A 367 -8.50 -40.85 -27.06
N ILE A 368 -8.78 -41.17 -25.79
CA ILE A 368 -8.04 -40.63 -24.64
C ILE A 368 -6.69 -41.35 -24.50
N LYS A 369 -6.66 -42.67 -24.67
CA LYS A 369 -5.42 -43.48 -24.61
C LYS A 369 -4.40 -43.10 -25.69
N GLU A 370 -4.85 -42.72 -26.89
CA GLU A 370 -3.96 -42.21 -27.95
C GLU A 370 -3.41 -40.81 -27.65
N GLN A 371 -4.17 -39.94 -26.96
CA GLN A 371 -3.77 -38.55 -26.69
C GLN A 371 -2.91 -38.37 -25.43
N LEU A 372 -2.97 -39.28 -24.46
CA LEU A 372 -2.36 -39.10 -23.14
C LEU A 372 -1.29 -40.13 -22.73
N GLY A 373 -1.05 -41.17 -23.54
CA GLY A 373 -0.04 -42.20 -23.23
C GLY A 373 -0.46 -43.20 -22.14
N GLU A 374 0.32 -44.27 -21.98
CA GLU A 374 -0.05 -45.63 -21.54
C GLU A 374 -0.82 -45.85 -20.22
N THR A 375 -1.02 -44.85 -19.37
CA THR A 375 -1.80 -45.02 -18.13
C THR A 375 -3.21 -44.51 -18.34
N GLY A 376 -4.14 -45.40 -18.67
CA GLY A 376 -5.58 -45.12 -18.77
C GLY A 376 -6.27 -44.79 -17.43
N GLU A 377 -5.53 -44.20 -16.49
CA GLU A 377 -5.99 -43.79 -15.17
C GLU A 377 -6.45 -42.33 -15.20
N ILE A 378 -7.48 -42.01 -14.41
CA ILE A 378 -8.05 -40.67 -14.35
C ILE A 378 -7.21 -39.79 -13.40
N THR A 379 -6.33 -38.97 -13.98
CA THR A 379 -5.55 -37.95 -13.26
C THR A 379 -6.25 -36.58 -13.25
N ASP A 380 -5.84 -35.67 -12.35
CA ASP A 380 -6.49 -34.35 -12.19
C ASP A 380 -6.43 -33.48 -13.45
N LEU A 381 -5.36 -33.60 -14.23
CA LEU A 381 -5.23 -32.91 -15.52
C LEU A 381 -6.16 -33.52 -16.59
N ASN A 382 -6.40 -34.82 -16.52
CA ASN A 382 -7.14 -35.57 -17.53
C ASN A 382 -8.65 -35.58 -17.24
N LEU A 383 -9.08 -35.28 -16.01
CA LEU A 383 -10.47 -35.27 -15.54
C LEU A 383 -11.41 -34.49 -16.49
N ARG A 384 -10.95 -33.33 -16.98
CA ARG A 384 -11.72 -32.48 -17.90
C ARG A 384 -11.98 -33.17 -19.24
N GLN A 385 -10.99 -33.87 -19.77
CA GLN A 385 -11.12 -34.57 -21.05
C GLN A 385 -12.06 -35.78 -20.92
N PHE A 386 -12.06 -36.46 -19.77
CA PHE A 386 -13.06 -37.49 -19.47
C PHE A 386 -14.49 -36.93 -19.41
N PHE A 387 -14.69 -35.74 -18.80
CA PHE A 387 -15.99 -35.08 -18.81
C PHE A 387 -16.46 -34.73 -20.22
N ASP A 388 -15.59 -34.21 -21.10
CA ASP A 388 -15.96 -33.86 -22.48
C ASP A 388 -16.46 -35.09 -23.27
N ILE A 389 -15.90 -36.28 -23.01
CA ILE A 389 -16.35 -37.52 -23.66
C ILE A 389 -17.65 -38.03 -23.06
N ILE A 390 -17.78 -38.02 -21.74
CA ILE A 390 -19.04 -38.39 -21.06
C ILE A 390 -20.16 -37.46 -21.54
N GLU A 391 -19.91 -36.16 -21.64
CA GLU A 391 -20.89 -35.18 -22.13
C GLU A 391 -21.33 -35.50 -23.57
N LYS A 392 -20.39 -35.74 -24.48
CA LYS A 392 -20.71 -36.15 -25.86
C LYS A 392 -21.56 -37.41 -25.89
N LYS A 393 -21.18 -38.45 -25.14
CA LYS A 393 -21.92 -39.72 -25.12
C LYS A 393 -23.31 -39.57 -24.52
N THR A 394 -23.43 -38.76 -23.46
CA THR A 394 -24.72 -38.45 -22.83
C THR A 394 -25.63 -37.70 -23.80
N ASN A 395 -25.11 -36.73 -24.55
CA ASN A 395 -25.86 -36.01 -25.58
C ASN A 395 -26.30 -36.92 -26.74
N GLU A 396 -25.46 -37.87 -27.16
CA GLU A 396 -25.82 -38.88 -28.17
C GLU A 396 -26.96 -39.78 -27.68
N LEU A 397 -26.88 -40.28 -26.44
CA LEU A 397 -27.93 -41.12 -25.83
C LEU A 397 -29.24 -40.36 -25.64
N LEU A 398 -29.17 -39.08 -25.24
CA LEU A 398 -30.32 -38.18 -25.15
C LEU A 398 -30.99 -37.97 -26.50
N LEU A 399 -30.20 -37.79 -27.56
CA LEU A 399 -30.72 -37.66 -28.92
C LEU A 399 -31.41 -38.97 -29.35
N LEU A 400 -30.79 -40.12 -29.10
CA LEU A 400 -31.35 -41.43 -29.43
C LEU A 400 -32.68 -41.67 -28.69
N ALA A 401 -32.73 -41.35 -27.39
CA ALA A 401 -33.94 -41.45 -26.58
C ALA A 401 -35.05 -40.52 -27.08
N SER A 402 -34.72 -39.30 -27.51
CA SER A 402 -35.70 -38.39 -28.10
C SER A 402 -36.30 -38.97 -29.38
N VAL A 403 -35.47 -39.55 -30.27
CA VAL A 403 -35.91 -40.17 -31.52
C VAL A 403 -36.78 -41.39 -31.26
N LEU A 404 -36.42 -42.25 -30.29
CA LEU A 404 -37.23 -43.40 -29.90
C LEU A 404 -38.61 -42.98 -29.36
N ARG A 405 -38.67 -41.94 -28.52
CA ARG A 405 -39.95 -41.42 -28.02
C ARG A 405 -40.82 -40.78 -29.11
N TYR A 406 -40.21 -40.15 -30.11
CA TYR A 406 -40.95 -39.67 -31.29
C TYR A 406 -41.50 -40.85 -32.11
N ALA A 407 -40.72 -41.93 -32.28
CA ALA A 407 -41.17 -43.13 -32.98
C ALA A 407 -42.28 -43.90 -32.23
N GLU A 408 -42.22 -43.97 -30.90
CA GLU A 408 -43.27 -44.56 -30.06
C GLU A 408 -44.56 -43.72 -30.08
N ALA A 409 -44.45 -42.38 -30.04
CA ALA A 409 -45.61 -41.48 -30.14
C ALA A 409 -46.31 -41.56 -31.52
N GLU A 410 -45.56 -41.79 -32.61
CA GLU A 410 -46.14 -42.08 -33.93
C GLU A 410 -46.84 -43.45 -34.00
N ALA A 411 -46.36 -44.44 -33.24
CA ALA A 411 -46.96 -45.78 -33.20
C ALA A 411 -48.27 -45.84 -32.37
N GLU A 412 -48.43 -44.99 -31.35
CA GLU A 412 -49.61 -44.96 -30.48
C GLU A 412 -50.71 -43.97 -30.93
N GLY A 413 -50.46 -43.14 -31.94
CA GLY A 413 -51.49 -42.29 -32.56
C GLY A 413 -51.91 -41.06 -31.73
N GLU A 414 -51.07 -40.59 -30.81
CA GLU A 414 -51.31 -39.37 -30.03
C GLU A 414 -50.92 -38.11 -30.81
N GLN A 415 -51.89 -37.24 -31.11
CA GLN A 415 -51.71 -36.02 -31.92
C GLN A 415 -50.92 -34.88 -31.24
N TYR A 416 -50.42 -35.06 -30.02
CA TYR A 416 -49.58 -34.08 -29.34
C TYR A 416 -48.47 -34.77 -28.54
N ALA A 417 -47.37 -35.12 -29.20
CA ALA A 417 -46.16 -35.52 -28.49
C ALA A 417 -45.64 -34.34 -27.64
N LEU A 418 -45.64 -34.50 -26.32
CA LEU A 418 -45.05 -33.54 -25.38
C LEU A 418 -43.58 -33.25 -25.77
N PRO A 419 -43.15 -31.98 -25.82
CA PRO A 419 -41.77 -31.64 -26.12
C PRO A 419 -40.84 -32.33 -25.12
N PHE A 420 -39.84 -33.06 -25.61
CA PHE A 420 -38.83 -33.68 -24.76
C PHE A 420 -38.04 -32.58 -24.03
N ALA A 421 -38.37 -32.35 -22.76
CA ALA A 421 -37.60 -31.48 -21.90
C ALA A 421 -36.31 -32.21 -21.48
N ASN A 422 -35.17 -31.77 -22.01
CA ASN A 422 -33.88 -32.35 -21.68
C ASN A 422 -33.62 -32.20 -20.16
N PRO A 423 -33.53 -33.30 -19.38
CA PRO A 423 -33.39 -33.24 -17.92
C PRO A 423 -32.12 -32.52 -17.46
N LEU A 424 -31.10 -32.46 -18.32
CA LEU A 424 -29.81 -31.82 -18.02
C LEU A 424 -29.83 -30.29 -18.26
N LEU A 425 -30.69 -29.77 -19.14
CA LEU A 425 -30.84 -28.33 -19.34
C LEU A 425 -31.75 -27.67 -18.28
N GLY A 426 -32.51 -28.45 -17.50
CA GLY A 426 -33.29 -27.96 -16.36
C GLY A 426 -32.45 -27.59 -15.12
N GLY A 427 -31.15 -27.88 -15.14
CA GLY A 427 -30.24 -27.65 -14.00
C GLY A 427 -29.92 -26.18 -13.68
N THR A 428 -30.25 -25.24 -14.56
CA THR A 428 -30.10 -23.80 -14.29
C THR A 428 -31.01 -23.28 -13.18
N GLY A 429 -32.07 -24.00 -12.83
CA GLY A 429 -32.93 -23.72 -11.67
C GLY A 429 -32.41 -24.25 -10.33
N LEU A 430 -31.41 -25.14 -10.32
CA LEU A 430 -30.81 -25.73 -9.11
C LEU A 430 -29.54 -25.03 -8.65
N LEU A 431 -28.97 -24.15 -9.50
CA LEU A 431 -27.97 -23.18 -9.04
C LEU A 431 -28.71 -22.17 -8.17
N ARG A 432 -28.62 -22.36 -6.86
CA ARG A 432 -29.02 -21.38 -5.86
C ARG A 432 -28.43 -20.04 -6.28
N THR A 433 -29.25 -19.13 -6.81
CA THR A 433 -28.85 -17.76 -7.11
C THR A 433 -28.36 -17.17 -5.80
N MET A 434 -27.04 -17.10 -5.63
CA MET A 434 -26.46 -16.45 -4.48
C MET A 434 -26.96 -15.01 -4.47
N GLU A 435 -27.72 -14.67 -3.43
CA GLU A 435 -28.10 -13.30 -3.12
C GLU A 435 -26.84 -12.43 -3.07
N ARG A 436 -26.71 -11.56 -4.07
CA ARG A 436 -25.60 -10.61 -4.23
C ARG A 436 -25.47 -9.63 -3.05
N SER A 437 -26.46 -9.60 -2.16
CA SER A 437 -26.52 -8.82 -0.92
C SER A 437 -25.68 -9.39 0.23
N ARG A 438 -25.06 -10.58 0.10
CA ARG A 438 -24.19 -11.17 1.13
C ARG A 438 -22.67 -11.00 0.90
N LEU A 439 -22.25 -10.42 -0.23
CA LEU A 439 -20.82 -10.34 -0.60
C LEU A 439 -20.12 -9.03 -0.21
N CYS A 440 -20.84 -8.00 0.25
CA CYS A 440 -20.21 -6.78 0.74
C CYS A 440 -21.02 -6.20 1.90
N PRO A 441 -20.48 -6.10 3.13
CA PRO A 441 -21.01 -5.15 4.09
C PRO A 441 -20.82 -3.72 3.52
N PRO A 442 -21.77 -2.80 3.77
CA PRO A 442 -21.61 -1.40 3.38
C PRO A 442 -20.38 -0.78 4.08
N PRO A 443 -19.71 0.20 3.44
CA PRO A 443 -18.52 0.83 4.01
C PRO A 443 -18.87 1.54 5.33
N PRO A 444 -17.96 1.53 6.33
CA PRO A 444 -18.20 2.17 7.62
C PRO A 444 -18.37 3.69 7.47
N GLY A 445 -19.40 4.25 8.11
CA GLY A 445 -19.47 5.69 8.37
C GLY A 445 -18.36 6.11 9.35
N PHE A 446 -17.57 7.09 8.93
CA PHE A 446 -16.32 7.55 9.55
C PHE A 446 -16.50 8.66 10.60
N ASP A 447 -17.71 8.89 11.11
CA ASP A 447 -17.97 10.11 11.90
C ASP A 447 -17.55 10.04 13.37
N ARG A 448 -17.03 8.92 13.88
CA ARG A 448 -16.74 8.76 15.33
C ARG A 448 -15.28 8.49 15.72
N ALA A 449 -14.39 8.28 14.75
CA ALA A 449 -12.97 8.06 15.03
C ALA A 449 -12.19 9.37 15.29
N ALA A 450 -12.78 10.51 14.96
CA ALA A 450 -12.16 11.83 15.12
C ALA A 450 -12.19 12.36 16.56
N GLU A 451 -13.09 11.87 17.42
CA GLU A 451 -13.25 12.38 18.79
C GLU A 451 -12.22 11.82 19.78
N ASN A 452 -11.57 10.69 19.48
CA ASN A 452 -10.65 10.02 20.42
C ASN A 452 -9.17 10.41 20.23
N THR A 453 -8.84 11.16 19.17
CA THR A 453 -7.45 11.57 18.87
C THR A 453 -6.98 12.81 19.63
N GLU A 454 -7.87 13.53 20.33
CA GLU A 454 -7.51 14.71 21.12
C GLU A 454 -6.85 14.37 22.48
N ALA A 455 -6.84 13.10 22.88
CA ALA A 455 -6.38 12.67 24.21
C ALA A 455 -4.89 12.25 24.29
N PHE A 456 -4.16 12.19 23.16
CA PHE A 456 -2.77 11.69 23.14
C PHE A 456 -1.78 12.79 22.74
N GLU A 457 -0.95 13.22 23.70
CA GLU A 457 0.08 14.28 23.53
C GLU A 457 1.35 13.82 22.77
N GLU A 458 1.49 12.52 22.45
CA GLU A 458 2.59 11.96 21.67
C GLU A 458 2.12 11.35 20.34
N PRO A 459 2.95 11.40 19.26
CA PRO A 459 2.59 10.81 17.97
C PRO A 459 2.46 9.28 18.09
N LEU A 460 1.24 8.79 17.87
CA LEU A 460 0.94 7.35 17.90
C LEU A 460 1.63 6.62 16.75
N ASP A 461 2.34 5.55 17.09
CA ASP A 461 2.96 4.62 16.15
C ASP A 461 1.91 3.84 15.35
N HIS A 462 2.26 3.42 14.13
CA HIS A 462 1.37 2.78 13.16
C HIS A 462 0.70 1.51 13.72
N GLY A 463 1.39 0.76 14.58
CA GLY A 463 0.82 -0.42 15.26
C GLY A 463 -0.35 -0.07 16.18
N ARG A 464 -0.21 0.99 16.96
CA ARG A 464 -1.22 1.45 17.94
C ARG A 464 -2.45 2.06 17.27
N LEU A 465 -2.23 2.73 16.15
CA LEU A 465 -3.30 3.25 15.29
C LEU A 465 -4.14 2.12 14.68
N ARG A 466 -3.51 0.98 14.34
CA ARG A 466 -4.22 -0.20 13.84
C ARG A 466 -5.05 -0.88 14.93
N GLU A 467 -4.56 -0.94 16.17
CA GLU A 467 -5.30 -1.51 17.31
C GLU A 467 -6.54 -0.70 17.66
N LEU A 468 -6.44 0.63 17.72
CA LEU A 468 -7.58 1.52 17.98
C LEU A 468 -8.71 1.37 16.94
N ILE A 469 -8.34 1.15 15.67
CA ILE A 469 -9.30 0.91 14.58
C ILE A 469 -9.98 -0.45 14.73
N LEU A 470 -9.26 -1.48 15.21
CA LEU A 470 -9.78 -2.82 15.42
C LEU A 470 -10.71 -2.89 16.65
N GLU A 471 -10.34 -2.26 17.77
CA GLU A 471 -11.21 -2.13 18.96
C GLU A 471 -12.51 -1.39 18.61
N SER A 472 -12.42 -0.29 17.85
CA SER A 472 -13.60 0.44 17.37
C SER A 472 -14.51 -0.40 16.46
N GLN A 473 -13.97 -1.43 15.79
CA GLN A 473 -14.76 -2.38 14.99
C GLN A 473 -15.41 -3.47 15.87
N GLU A 474 -14.72 -3.96 16.89
CA GLU A 474 -15.26 -4.96 17.84
C GLU A 474 -16.36 -4.39 18.75
N GLU A 475 -16.22 -3.15 19.23
CA GLU A 475 -17.27 -2.51 20.01
C GLU A 475 -18.56 -2.30 19.19
N ARG A 476 -18.40 -2.01 17.88
CA ARG A 476 -19.53 -1.88 16.94
C ARG A 476 -20.18 -3.22 16.60
N SER A 477 -19.41 -4.32 16.51
CA SER A 477 -19.98 -5.65 16.29
C SER A 477 -20.83 -6.09 17.51
N ASN A 478 -20.33 -5.82 18.72
CA ASN A 478 -21.04 -6.04 19.99
C ASN A 478 -22.30 -5.16 20.14
N ALA A 479 -22.27 -3.91 19.68
CA ALA A 479 -23.43 -3.01 19.67
C ALA A 479 -24.51 -3.45 18.65
N SER A 480 -24.08 -3.96 17.48
CA SER A 480 -24.96 -4.53 16.44
C SER A 480 -25.72 -5.77 16.95
N ASP A 481 -25.05 -6.63 17.74
CA ASP A 481 -25.67 -7.84 18.29
C ASP A 481 -26.69 -7.54 19.40
N LYS A 482 -26.44 -6.49 20.21
CA LYS A 482 -27.43 -5.99 21.18
C LYS A 482 -28.68 -5.40 20.49
N GLY A 483 -28.52 -4.74 19.34
CA GLY A 483 -29.62 -4.19 18.55
C GLY A 483 -30.51 -5.24 17.89
N LYS A 484 -29.96 -6.42 17.54
CA LYS A 484 -30.75 -7.54 17.00
C LYS A 484 -31.53 -8.28 18.10
N LYS A 485 -30.96 -8.39 19.31
CA LYS A 485 -31.64 -9.00 20.46
C LYS A 485 -32.88 -8.21 20.91
N ALA A 486 -32.77 -6.87 20.94
CA ALA A 486 -33.89 -5.99 21.30
C ALA A 486 -35.05 -5.98 20.27
N ARG A 487 -34.80 -6.35 19.01
CA ARG A 487 -35.84 -6.47 17.97
C ARG A 487 -36.54 -7.84 17.96
N GLY A 488 -35.93 -8.87 18.54
CA GLY A 488 -36.55 -10.17 18.74
C GLY A 488 -37.60 -10.16 19.86
N ASP A 489 -37.34 -9.43 20.94
CA ASP A 489 -38.23 -9.36 22.10
C ASP A 489 -39.45 -8.44 21.92
N ALA A 490 -39.50 -7.65 20.85
CA ALA A 490 -40.65 -6.79 20.51
C ALA A 490 -41.67 -7.47 19.56
N ASN A 491 -41.39 -8.69 19.11
CA ASN A 491 -42.22 -9.45 18.16
C ASN A 491 -42.60 -10.86 18.68
N ALA A 492 -42.54 -11.07 20.00
CA ALA A 492 -43.00 -12.28 20.68
C ALA A 492 -44.27 -12.02 21.48
#